data_AF-A0A8J7GMQ8-F1
#
_entry.id   AF-A0A8J7GMQ8-F1
#
_cell.length_a   1.000
_cell.length_b   1.000
_cell.length_c   1.000
_cell.angle_alpha   90.00
_cell.angle_beta   90.00
_cell.angle_gamma   90.00
#
_symmetry.space_group_name_H-M   'P 1'
#
loop_
_entity.id
_entity.type
_entity.pdbx_description
1 polymer ?
#
loop_
_entity_poly.entity_id
_entity_poly.type
_entity_poly.pdbx_seq_one_letter_code
_entity_poly.pdbx_strand_id
1 'polypeptide(L)'
;MRPSPMTPSRDGEIEQDWIIADRMRALSNARVEDDVDLPELRRAMEKLSTQQVTDVVNRMLATNNSILDGETAEIFAGIFRGGHIVDGEYVPLRSDRIKEALSLELLKPLAAS
;
A
#
# COMPACT_ATOMS: atom_id res chain seq x y z
N MET A 1 70.35 -11.57 17.10
CA MET A 1 68.96 -11.89 17.51
C MET A 1 68.01 -11.14 16.57
N ARG A 2 67.25 -11.82 15.72
CA ARG A 2 66.17 -11.18 14.94
C ARG A 2 64.86 -11.33 15.74
N PRO A 3 64.01 -10.30 15.88
CA PRO A 3 62.74 -10.43 16.56
C PRO A 3 61.78 -11.27 15.71
N SER A 4 61.07 -12.19 16.36
CA SER A 4 60.02 -13.01 15.73
C SER A 4 58.85 -12.12 15.30
N PRO A 5 58.18 -12.42 14.17
CA PRO A 5 56.97 -11.71 13.76
C PRO A 5 55.84 -11.98 14.75
N MET A 6 55.24 -10.91 15.26
CA MET A 6 54.06 -10.96 16.12
C MET A 6 52.88 -11.43 15.26
N THR A 7 52.37 -12.64 15.50
CA THR A 7 51.12 -13.08 14.86
C THR A 7 49.98 -12.21 15.39
N PRO A 8 49.15 -11.61 14.53
CA PRO A 8 47.98 -10.87 15.00
C PRO A 8 47.09 -11.82 15.80
N SER A 9 46.75 -11.43 17.03
CA SER A 9 45.82 -12.18 17.88
C SER A 9 44.50 -12.40 17.14
N ARG A 10 44.10 -13.67 17.03
CA ARG A 10 42.84 -14.15 16.45
C ARG A 10 41.58 -13.57 17.10
N ASP A 11 41.74 -12.93 18.25
CA ASP A 11 40.64 -12.42 19.07
C ASP A 11 39.96 -11.18 18.45
N GLY A 12 40.69 -10.35 17.69
CA GLY A 12 40.12 -9.13 17.08
C GLY A 12 39.27 -9.38 15.83
N GLU A 13 39.45 -10.52 15.16
CA GLU A 13 38.71 -10.90 13.95
C GLU A 13 37.36 -11.54 14.31
N ILE A 14 37.33 -12.35 15.39
CA ILE A 14 36.11 -12.90 15.97
C ILE A 14 35.23 -11.78 16.56
N GLU A 15 35.86 -10.69 17.04
CA GLU A 15 35.12 -9.55 17.60
C GLU A 15 34.29 -8.80 16.53
N GLN A 16 34.85 -8.64 15.33
CA GLN A 16 34.18 -7.97 14.22
C GLN A 16 33.03 -8.83 13.67
N ASP A 17 33.24 -10.14 13.56
CA ASP A 17 32.23 -11.06 13.04
C ASP A 17 31.01 -11.18 13.97
N TRP A 18 31.20 -11.15 15.30
CA TRP A 18 30.05 -11.16 16.22
C TRP A 18 29.26 -9.84 16.13
N ILE A 19 29.92 -8.68 15.99
CA ILE A 19 29.24 -7.38 15.89
C ILE A 19 28.41 -7.33 14.60
N ILE A 20 28.94 -7.85 13.49
CA ILE A 20 28.23 -7.91 12.22
C ILE A 20 27.06 -8.90 12.32
N ALA A 21 27.25 -10.08 12.90
CA ALA A 21 26.19 -11.06 13.10
C ALA A 21 25.08 -10.54 14.03
N ASP A 22 25.44 -9.82 15.10
CA ASP A 22 24.49 -9.23 16.04
C ASP A 22 23.70 -8.09 15.40
N ARG A 23 24.36 -7.22 14.61
CA ARG A 23 23.68 -6.18 13.82
C ARG A 23 22.77 -6.77 12.75
N MET A 24 23.19 -7.81 12.04
CA MET A 24 22.35 -8.50 11.05
C MET A 24 21.16 -9.20 11.72
N ARG A 25 21.34 -9.75 12.92
CA ARG A 25 20.26 -10.34 13.72
C ARG A 25 19.30 -9.29 14.25
N ALA A 26 19.80 -8.12 14.68
CA ALA A 26 18.99 -6.99 15.10
C ALA A 26 18.19 -6.40 13.92
N LEU A 27 18.80 -6.27 12.74
CA LEU A 27 18.12 -5.83 11.51
C LEU A 27 17.11 -6.88 11.00
N SER A 28 17.42 -8.17 11.10
CA SER A 28 16.49 -9.26 10.75
C SER A 28 15.33 -9.37 11.73
N ASN A 29 15.52 -9.01 13.01
CA ASN A 29 14.48 -9.00 14.04
C ASN A 29 13.72 -7.66 14.10
N ALA A 30 14.26 -6.60 13.49
CA ALA A 30 13.54 -5.37 13.22
C ALA A 30 12.49 -5.66 12.12
N ARG A 31 11.43 -6.36 12.50
CA ARG A 31 10.19 -6.37 11.74
C ARG A 31 9.75 -4.92 11.63
N VAL A 32 9.76 -4.42 10.40
CA VAL A 32 9.16 -3.16 9.99
C VAL A 32 7.76 -3.08 10.62
N GLU A 33 7.55 -2.13 11.52
CA GLU A 33 6.28 -1.92 12.23
C GLU A 33 5.13 -1.48 11.30
N ASP A 34 5.40 -1.23 10.01
CA ASP A 34 4.43 -0.79 9.00
C ASP A 34 3.29 -1.79 8.71
N ASP A 35 3.41 -3.05 9.13
CA ASP A 35 2.48 -4.12 8.74
C ASP A 35 1.44 -4.49 9.83
N VAL A 36 1.43 -3.79 10.98
CA VAL A 36 0.47 -4.10 12.06
C VAL A 36 -0.96 -3.71 11.64
N ASP A 37 -1.12 -2.59 10.92
CA ASP A 37 -2.44 -2.06 10.52
C ASP A 37 -2.84 -2.45 9.09
N LEU A 38 -1.91 -2.97 8.28
CA LEU A 38 -2.18 -3.33 6.88
C LEU A 38 -3.28 -4.40 6.71
N PRO A 39 -3.40 -5.42 7.57
CA PRO A 39 -4.51 -6.37 7.51
C PRO A 39 -5.87 -5.73 7.80
N GLU A 40 -5.93 -4.77 8.73
CA GLU A 40 -7.15 -4.06 9.08
C GLU A 40 -7.56 -3.09 7.98
N LEU A 41 -6.60 -2.37 7.40
CA LEU A 41 -6.79 -1.51 6.24
C LEU A 41 -7.28 -2.31 5.03
N ARG A 42 -6.68 -3.48 4.73
CA ARG A 42 -7.15 -4.37 3.66
C ARG A 42 -8.60 -4.78 3.88
N ARG A 43 -8.96 -5.18 5.11
CA ARG A 43 -10.34 -5.53 5.46
C ARG A 43 -11.30 -4.35 5.31
N ALA A 44 -10.88 -3.14 5.65
CA ALA A 44 -11.69 -1.93 5.46
C ALA A 44 -11.95 -1.66 3.96
N MET A 45 -10.93 -1.77 3.12
CA MET A 45 -11.06 -1.63 1.66
C MET A 45 -11.95 -2.71 1.03
N GLU A 46 -11.85 -3.96 1.50
CA GLU A 46 -12.74 -5.04 1.09
C GLU A 46 -14.21 -4.77 1.47
N LYS A 47 -14.46 -4.24 2.67
CA LYS A 47 -15.81 -3.85 3.11
C LYS A 47 -16.38 -2.70 2.27
N LEU A 48 -15.58 -1.69 1.97
CA LEU A 48 -15.97 -0.53 1.15
C LEU A 48 -16.25 -0.91 -0.31
N SER A 49 -15.57 -1.92 -0.84
CA SER A 49 -15.75 -2.42 -2.21
C SER A 49 -16.86 -3.47 -2.38
N THR A 50 -17.65 -3.73 -1.33
CA THR A 50 -18.78 -4.66 -1.42
C THR A 50 -19.88 -4.14 -2.36
N GLN A 51 -20.62 -5.07 -2.96
CA GLN A 51 -21.75 -4.73 -3.83
C GLN A 51 -22.80 -3.90 -3.08
N GLN A 52 -23.09 -4.22 -1.82
CA GLN A 52 -24.06 -3.47 -1.02
C GLN A 52 -23.69 -1.99 -0.86
N VAL A 53 -22.42 -1.69 -0.57
CA VAL A 53 -21.93 -0.30 -0.47
C VAL A 53 -21.99 0.38 -1.85
N THR A 54 -21.57 -0.33 -2.90
CA THR A 54 -21.64 0.14 -4.29
C THR A 54 -23.06 0.53 -4.69
N ASP A 55 -24.05 -0.30 -4.38
CA ASP A 55 -25.45 -0.06 -4.71
C ASP A 55 -26.04 1.15 -3.96
N VAL A 56 -25.64 1.33 -2.69
CA VAL A 56 -26.06 2.50 -1.89
C VAL A 56 -25.49 3.78 -2.50
N VAL A 57 -24.21 3.79 -2.85
CA VAL A 57 -23.56 4.95 -3.49
C VAL A 57 -24.18 5.23 -4.86
N ASN A 58 -24.44 4.19 -5.66
CA ASN A 58 -25.12 4.34 -6.95
C ASN A 58 -26.50 4.98 -6.81
N ARG A 59 -27.32 4.53 -5.86
CA ARG A 59 -28.63 5.16 -5.60
C ARG A 59 -28.48 6.62 -5.19
N MET A 60 -27.52 6.92 -4.33
CA MET A 60 -27.27 8.29 -3.85
C MET A 60 -26.91 9.22 -5.02
N LEU A 61 -25.93 8.82 -5.84
CA LEU A 61 -25.46 9.61 -6.98
C LEU A 61 -26.47 9.71 -8.12
N ALA A 62 -27.25 8.65 -8.37
CA ALA A 62 -28.33 8.68 -9.35
C ALA A 62 -29.50 9.58 -8.92
N THR A 63 -29.76 9.68 -7.61
CA THR A 63 -30.84 10.52 -7.06
C THR A 63 -30.43 11.99 -7.04
N ASN A 64 -29.17 12.28 -6.67
CA ASN A 64 -28.66 13.63 -6.61
C ASN A 64 -27.24 13.69 -7.16
N ASN A 65 -27.12 14.02 -8.44
CA ASN A 65 -25.84 14.16 -9.13
C ASN A 65 -25.05 15.41 -8.68
N SER A 66 -25.70 16.39 -8.05
CA SER A 66 -25.03 17.60 -7.52
C SER A 66 -24.27 17.36 -6.21
N ILE A 67 -24.30 16.14 -5.68
CA ILE A 67 -23.49 15.74 -4.50
C ILE A 67 -21.99 15.87 -4.80
N LEU A 68 -21.60 15.63 -6.05
CA LEU A 68 -20.24 15.87 -6.53
C LEU A 68 -20.27 17.15 -7.38
N ASP A 69 -19.45 18.13 -7.01
CA ASP A 69 -19.20 19.27 -7.90
C ASP A 69 -18.43 18.83 -9.15
N GLY A 70 -18.32 19.71 -10.16
CA GLY A 70 -17.75 19.34 -11.46
C GLY A 70 -16.33 18.78 -11.37
N GLU A 71 -15.45 19.41 -10.56
CA GLU A 71 -14.07 18.95 -10.39
C GLU A 71 -14.01 17.60 -9.66
N THR A 72 -14.78 17.47 -8.57
CA THR A 72 -14.85 16.24 -7.79
C THR A 72 -15.44 15.09 -8.61
N ALA A 73 -16.44 15.37 -9.45
CA ALA A 73 -17.05 14.39 -10.34
C ALA A 73 -16.05 13.86 -11.38
N GLU A 74 -15.20 14.72 -11.95
CA GLU A 74 -14.16 14.32 -12.89
C GLU A 74 -13.09 13.44 -12.23
N ILE A 75 -12.61 13.83 -11.04
CA ILE A 75 -11.65 13.01 -10.26
C ILE A 75 -12.27 11.66 -9.93
N PHE A 76 -13.50 11.66 -9.43
CA PHE A 76 -14.23 10.45 -9.05
C PHE A 76 -14.43 9.51 -10.24
N ALA A 77 -14.85 10.06 -11.40
CA ALA A 77 -14.98 9.33 -12.65
C ALA A 77 -13.65 8.77 -13.15
N GLY A 78 -12.55 9.53 -13.03
CA GLY A 78 -11.21 9.08 -13.42
C GLY A 78 -10.72 7.89 -12.60
N ILE A 79 -11.02 7.87 -11.29
CA ILE A 79 -10.62 6.79 -10.38
C ILE A 79 -11.51 5.55 -10.58
N PHE A 80 -12.83 5.72 -10.47
CA PHE A 80 -13.77 4.60 -10.39
C PHE A 80 -14.41 4.21 -11.73
N ARG A 81 -14.17 4.99 -12.78
CA ARG A 81 -14.71 4.79 -14.14
C ARG A 81 -16.23 4.69 -14.18
N GLY A 82 -16.89 5.43 -13.28
CA GLY A 82 -18.34 5.47 -13.09
C GLY A 82 -18.73 6.55 -12.08
N GLY A 83 -20.00 6.60 -11.69
CA GLY A 83 -20.49 7.55 -10.68
C GLY A 83 -20.70 8.98 -11.18
N HIS A 84 -20.82 9.18 -12.48
CA HIS A 84 -20.99 10.48 -13.12
C HIS A 84 -22.07 10.40 -14.21
N ILE A 85 -22.44 11.55 -14.76
CA ILE A 85 -23.40 11.67 -15.85
C ILE A 85 -22.66 11.77 -17.17
N VAL A 86 -23.05 10.96 -18.16
CA VAL A 86 -22.59 11.05 -19.55
C VAL A 86 -23.82 11.17 -20.43
N ASP A 87 -23.87 12.21 -21.28
CA ASP A 87 -25.00 12.47 -22.19
C ASP A 87 -26.38 12.50 -21.49
N GLY A 88 -26.42 12.97 -20.24
CA GLY A 88 -27.64 13.04 -19.43
C GLY A 88 -28.02 11.74 -18.73
N GLU A 89 -27.28 10.65 -18.94
CA GLU A 89 -27.51 9.37 -18.29
C GLU A 89 -26.48 9.08 -17.19
N TYR A 90 -26.94 8.45 -16.12
CA TYR A 90 -26.07 8.04 -15.01
C TYR A 90 -25.27 6.79 -15.37
N VAL A 91 -23.95 6.88 -15.30
CA VAL A 91 -23.04 5.75 -15.46
C VAL A 91 -22.78 5.14 -14.08
N PRO A 92 -23.21 3.89 -13.82
CA PRO A 92 -23.11 3.29 -12.50
C PRO A 92 -21.68 2.91 -12.14
N LEU A 93 -21.36 3.00 -10.85
CA LEU A 93 -20.17 2.38 -10.28
C LEU A 93 -20.31 0.86 -10.33
N ARG A 94 -19.15 0.20 -10.42
CA ARG A 94 -19.04 -1.25 -10.37
C ARG A 94 -18.08 -1.67 -9.26
N SER A 95 -18.47 -2.71 -8.51
CA SER A 95 -17.70 -3.20 -7.37
C SER A 95 -16.32 -3.74 -7.78
N ASP A 96 -16.17 -4.31 -8.98
CA ASP A 96 -14.88 -4.72 -9.54
C ASP A 96 -13.91 -3.54 -9.69
N ARG A 97 -14.41 -2.41 -10.21
CA ARG A 97 -13.61 -1.18 -10.39
C ARG A 97 -13.28 -0.48 -9.08
N ILE A 98 -14.22 -0.47 -8.14
CA ILE A 98 -13.96 0.04 -6.78
C ILE A 98 -12.90 -0.81 -6.10
N LYS A 99 -12.99 -2.14 -6.20
CA LYS A 99 -11.99 -3.06 -5.63
C LYS A 99 -10.61 -2.86 -6.25
N GLU A 100 -10.54 -2.66 -7.57
CA GLU A 100 -9.30 -2.34 -8.27
C GLU A 100 -8.69 -1.02 -7.78
N ALA A 101 -9.49 0.05 -7.71
CA ALA A 101 -9.06 1.37 -7.26
C ALA A 101 -8.60 1.40 -5.79
N LEU A 102 -9.23 0.59 -4.93
CA LEU A 102 -8.89 0.47 -3.50
C LEU A 102 -7.87 -0.65 -3.20
N SER A 103 -7.35 -1.32 -4.23
CA SER A 103 -6.40 -2.42 -4.06
C SER A 103 -5.04 -1.89 -3.60
N LEU A 104 -4.61 -2.32 -2.42
CA LEU A 104 -3.30 -1.96 -1.85
C LEU A 104 -2.13 -2.61 -2.60
N GLU A 105 -2.39 -3.59 -3.47
CA GLU A 105 -1.39 -4.26 -4.33
C GLU A 105 -0.86 -3.34 -5.46
N LEU A 106 -1.52 -2.21 -5.71
CA LEU A 106 -1.13 -1.22 -6.75
C LEU A 106 -0.08 -0.21 -6.26
N LEU A 107 0.32 -0.25 -4.98
CA LEU A 107 1.52 0.41 -4.47
C LEU A 107 2.77 -0.37 -4.90
N LYS A 108 2.97 -0.56 -6.21
CA LYS A 108 4.30 -0.90 -6.73
C LYS A 108 5.15 0.37 -6.61
N PRO A 109 6.34 0.32 -5.98
CA PRO A 109 7.24 1.44 -6.05
C PRO A 109 7.59 1.69 -7.52
N LEU A 110 7.37 2.92 -7.98
CA LEU A 110 7.94 3.45 -9.20
C LEU A 110 9.46 3.57 -9.01
N ALA A 111 10.16 2.44 -8.96
CA ALA A 111 11.59 2.38 -8.82
C ALA A 111 12.11 1.11 -9.51
N ALA A 112 12.32 1.22 -10.83
CA ALA A 112 13.43 0.64 -11.58
C ALA A 112 13.14 0.75 -13.09
N SER A 113 13.54 1.86 -13.71
CA SER A 113 14.03 1.90 -15.09
C SER A 113 15.41 2.53 -15.06
#